data_AF-A0A972FG32-F1
#
_entry.id   AF-A0A972FG32-F1
#
_cell.length_a   1.000
_cell.length_b   1.000
_cell.length_c   1.000
_cell.angle_alpha   90.00
_cell.angle_beta   90.00
_cell.angle_gamma   90.00
#
_symmetry.space_group_name_H-M   'P 1'
#
loop_
_entity.id
_entity.type
_entity.pdbx_description
1 polymer ?
#
loop_
_entity_poly.entity_id
_entity_poly.type
_entity_poly.pdbx_seq_one_letter_code
_entity_poly.pdbx_strand_id
1 'polypeptide(L)'
;MTTKSQALLNWIDERFPLTSTYKAHLSEYYAPKNFNFWYFFGSLALLVLVIQIVTGIFLVMHYKPDAALNASGVPIAFASVEYIMREVPGGWLI
;
A
#
# COMPACT_ATOMS: atom_id res chain seq x y z
N MET A 1 -38.11 -1.02 4.16
CA MET A 1 -37.51 -1.90 3.14
C MET A 1 -36.00 -1.78 3.25
N THR A 2 -35.30 -2.80 3.71
CA THR A 2 -33.82 -2.82 3.72
C THR A 2 -33.33 -2.91 2.27
N THR A 3 -32.39 -2.05 1.90
CA THR A 3 -31.75 -2.15 0.58
C THR A 3 -30.94 -3.45 0.52
N LYS A 4 -30.70 -3.99 -0.68
CA LYS A 4 -29.88 -5.20 -0.84
C LYS A 4 -28.49 -5.04 -0.18
N SER A 5 -27.92 -3.83 -0.22
CA SER A 5 -26.69 -3.48 0.48
C SER A 5 -26.82 -3.61 2.00
N GLN A 6 -27.91 -3.14 2.59
CA GLN A 6 -28.15 -3.25 4.03
C GLN A 6 -28.35 -4.71 4.46
N ALA A 7 -29.03 -5.52 3.63
CA ALA A 7 -29.20 -6.94 3.90
C ALA A 7 -27.87 -7.71 3.90
N LEU A 8 -26.95 -7.37 2.98
CA LEU A 8 -25.61 -7.93 2.96
C LEU A 8 -24.79 -7.52 4.19
N LEU A 9 -24.81 -6.23 4.57
CA LEU A 9 -24.10 -5.76 5.77
C LEU A 9 -24.60 -6.48 7.03
N ASN A 10 -25.92 -6.60 7.19
CA ASN A 10 -26.50 -7.30 8.34
C ASN A 10 -26.10 -8.79 8.37
N TRP A 11 -26.11 -9.48 7.22
CA TRP A 11 -25.68 -10.88 7.11
C TRP A 11 -24.19 -11.07 7.48
N ILE A 12 -23.35 -10.08 7.17
CA ILE A 12 -21.93 -10.12 7.56
C ILE A 12 -21.81 -9.85 9.06
N ASP A 13 -22.48 -8.82 9.58
CA ASP A 13 -22.46 -8.45 11.00
C ASP A 13 -22.94 -9.59 11.91
N GLU A 14 -23.88 -10.41 11.44
CA GLU A 14 -24.34 -11.63 12.13
C GLU A 14 -23.23 -12.70 12.28
N ARG A 15 -22.24 -12.73 11.39
CA ARG A 15 -21.12 -13.71 11.39
C ARG A 15 -19.84 -13.14 11.96
N PHE A 16 -19.55 -11.90 11.64
CA PHE A 16 -18.40 -11.15 12.09
C PHE A 16 -18.85 -9.71 12.31
N PRO A 17 -18.65 -9.13 13.50
CA PRO A 17 -19.18 -7.82 13.84
C PRO A 17 -18.38 -6.68 13.19
N LEU A 18 -18.40 -6.59 11.85
CA LEU A 18 -17.63 -5.62 11.04
C LEU A 18 -17.97 -4.19 11.45
N THR A 19 -19.26 -3.87 11.54
CA THR A 19 -19.70 -2.49 11.77
C THR A 19 -19.27 -1.99 13.14
N SER A 20 -19.36 -2.81 14.19
CA SER A 20 -18.91 -2.38 15.53
C SER A 20 -17.40 -2.26 15.63
N THR A 21 -16.64 -3.17 15.00
CA THR A 21 -15.17 -3.10 14.98
C THR A 21 -14.69 -1.86 14.22
N TYR A 22 -15.31 -1.55 13.09
CA TYR A 22 -15.03 -0.32 12.34
C TYR A 22 -15.31 0.92 13.19
N LYS A 23 -16.46 0.97 13.86
CA LYS A 23 -16.82 2.10 14.73
C LYS A 23 -15.84 2.29 15.88
N ALA A 24 -15.50 1.21 16.57
CA ALA A 24 -14.60 1.26 17.72
C ALA A 24 -13.18 1.73 17.37
N HIS A 25 -12.66 1.35 16.20
CA HIS A 25 -11.25 1.60 15.84
C HIS A 25 -11.02 2.74 14.87
N LEU A 26 -12.00 3.09 14.03
CA LEU A 26 -11.78 4.02 12.92
C LEU A 26 -12.66 5.27 13.00
N SER A 27 -13.97 5.15 13.28
CA SER A 27 -14.88 6.30 13.13
C SER A 27 -15.31 6.97 14.43
N GLU A 28 -15.49 6.22 15.52
CA GLU A 28 -16.05 6.72 16.79
C GLU A 28 -15.00 6.79 17.92
N TYR A 29 -13.72 6.60 17.59
CA TYR A 29 -12.64 6.71 18.56
C TYR A 29 -12.44 8.17 19.02
N TYR A 30 -12.36 8.38 20.33
CA TYR A 30 -12.22 9.71 20.90
C TYR A 30 -10.82 10.29 20.66
N ALA A 31 -10.74 11.31 19.82
CA ALA A 31 -9.51 11.99 19.48
C ALA A 31 -9.26 13.21 20.42
N PRO A 32 -8.11 13.32 21.11
CA PRO A 32 -7.82 14.44 22.00
C PRO A 32 -7.89 15.80 21.29
N LYS A 33 -8.53 16.80 21.89
CA LYS A 33 -8.72 18.12 21.25
C LYS A 33 -7.44 18.96 21.12
N ASN A 34 -6.34 18.55 21.76
CA ASN A 34 -5.06 19.26 21.82
C ASN A 34 -4.02 18.70 20.83
N PHE A 35 -4.43 18.35 19.62
CA PHE A 35 -3.49 17.87 18.60
C PHE A 35 -2.44 18.92 18.24
N ASN A 36 -1.18 18.49 18.24
CA ASN A 36 -0.08 19.24 17.64
C ASN A 36 0.24 18.69 16.24
N PHE A 37 1.07 19.40 15.48
CA PHE A 37 1.45 19.03 14.13
C PHE A 37 2.08 17.62 14.01
N TRP A 38 2.75 17.12 15.06
CA TRP A 38 3.46 15.84 15.01
C TRP A 38 2.52 14.63 14.86
N TYR A 39 1.25 14.76 15.27
CA TYR A 39 0.29 13.66 15.12
C TYR A 39 -0.04 13.33 13.65
N PHE A 40 0.21 14.26 12.70
CA PHE A 40 0.06 13.98 11.28
C PHE A 40 1.12 13.00 10.72
N PHE A 41 2.28 12.88 11.36
CA PHE A 41 3.31 11.95 10.88
C PHE A 41 2.88 10.49 11.00
N GLY A 42 1.98 10.16 11.93
CA GLY A 42 1.43 8.81 12.03
C GLY A 42 0.62 8.42 10.79
N SER A 43 -0.30 9.27 10.34
CA SER A 43 -1.08 9.03 9.12
C SER A 43 -0.23 9.15 7.86
N LEU A 44 0.74 10.07 7.85
CA LEU A 44 1.70 10.19 6.74
C LEU A 44 2.56 8.93 6.59
N ALA A 45 3.00 8.32 7.69
CA ALA A 45 3.75 7.07 7.65
C ALA A 45 2.90 5.92 7.09
N LEU A 46 1.61 5.85 7.42
CA LEU A 46 0.68 4.88 6.84
C LEU A 46 0.52 5.11 5.33
N LEU A 47 0.38 6.37 4.89
CA LEU A 47 0.31 6.71 3.48
C LEU A 47 1.58 6.26 2.73
N VAL A 48 2.76 6.59 3.27
CA VAL A 48 4.04 6.19 2.68
C VAL A 48 4.18 4.66 2.64
N LEU A 49 3.75 3.95 3.67
CA LEU A 49 3.77 2.49 3.70
C LEU A 49 2.93 1.88 2.57
N VAL A 50 1.70 2.37 2.38
CA VAL A 50 0.83 1.90 1.29
C VAL A 50 1.47 2.17 -0.07
N ILE A 51 2.05 3.36 -0.26
CA ILE A 51 2.78 3.71 -1.49
C ILE A 51 3.93 2.71 -1.73
N GLN A 52 4.77 2.46 -0.71
CA GLN A 52 5.92 1.55 -0.82
C GLN A 52 5.51 0.10 -1.10
N ILE A 53 4.41 -0.39 -0.52
CA ILE A 53 3.91 -1.73 -0.81
C ILE A 53 3.45 -1.82 -2.27
N VAL A 54 2.66 -0.84 -2.72
CA VAL A 54 2.12 -0.85 -4.08
C VAL A 54 3.24 -0.70 -5.11
N THR A 55 4.10 0.31 -5.00
CA THR A 55 5.21 0.52 -5.95
C THR A 55 6.24 -0.61 -5.85
N GLY A 56 6.54 -1.10 -4.66
CA GLY A 56 7.43 -2.23 -4.45
C GLY A 56 6.98 -3.51 -5.16
N ILE A 57 5.68 -3.82 -5.14
CA ILE A 57 5.15 -4.97 -5.89
C ILE A 57 5.41 -4.81 -7.40
N PHE A 58 5.19 -3.62 -7.97
CA PHE A 58 5.46 -3.36 -9.39
C PHE A 58 6.95 -3.46 -9.72
N LEU A 59 7.83 -2.97 -8.85
CA LEU A 59 9.27 -3.05 -9.05
C LEU A 59 9.77 -4.50 -9.00
N VAL A 60 9.27 -5.32 -8.06
CA VAL A 60 9.68 -6.73 -7.92
C VAL A 60 9.30 -7.58 -9.15
N MET A 61 8.26 -7.21 -9.90
CA MET A 61 7.91 -7.90 -11.15
C MET A 61 8.96 -7.73 -12.26
N HIS A 62 9.79 -6.69 -12.20
CA HIS A 62 10.77 -6.33 -13.23
C HIS A 62 12.22 -6.41 -12.74
N TYR A 63 12.42 -6.33 -11.42
CA TYR A 63 13.74 -6.37 -10.80
C TYR A 63 14.30 -7.80 -10.77
N LYS A 64 15.57 -7.95 -11.14
CA LYS A 64 16.30 -9.22 -11.06
C LYS A 64 17.36 -9.16 -9.96
N PRO A 65 17.18 -9.86 -8.83
CA PRO A 65 18.11 -9.83 -7.70
C PRO A 65 19.33 -10.74 -7.97
N ASP A 66 20.21 -10.35 -8.89
CA ASP A 66 21.39 -11.12 -9.27
C ASP A 66 22.65 -10.24 -9.29
N ALA A 67 23.68 -10.66 -8.57
CA ALA A 67 24.96 -9.97 -8.46
C ALA A 67 25.98 -10.38 -9.54
N ALA A 68 25.66 -11.37 -10.39
CA ALA A 68 26.53 -11.77 -11.49
C ALA A 68 26.63 -10.65 -12.54
N LEU A 69 27.75 -10.65 -13.27
CA LEU A 69 27.99 -9.73 -14.37
C LEU A 69 27.34 -10.26 -15.66
N ASN A 70 26.77 -9.36 -16.44
CA ASN A 70 26.33 -9.66 -17.80
C ASN A 70 27.53 -9.68 -18.79
N ALA A 71 27.26 -9.97 -20.06
CA ALA A 71 28.28 -10.03 -21.12
C ALA A 71 29.06 -8.71 -21.33
N SER A 72 28.51 -7.59 -20.86
CA SER A 72 29.11 -6.25 -20.94
C SER A 72 29.83 -5.85 -19.65
N GLY A 73 29.97 -6.75 -18.68
CA GLY A 73 30.65 -6.47 -17.40
C GLY A 73 29.82 -5.67 -16.39
N VAL A 74 28.50 -5.59 -16.55
CA VAL A 74 27.59 -4.84 -15.66
C VAL A 74 26.80 -5.79 -14.76
N PRO A 75 26.63 -5.51 -13.45
CA PRO A 75 25.81 -6.33 -12.57
C PRO A 75 24.37 -6.45 -13.09
N ILE A 76 23.83 -7.66 -13.09
CA ILE A 76 22.47 -7.94 -13.61
C ILE A 76 21.41 -7.17 -12.82
N ALA A 77 21.58 -7.01 -11.51
CA ALA A 77 20.71 -6.17 -10.69
C ALA A 77 20.65 -4.72 -11.20
N PHE A 78 21.80 -4.13 -11.54
CA PHE A 78 21.85 -2.76 -12.08
C PHE A 78 21.19 -2.68 -13.47
N ALA A 79 21.48 -3.65 -14.34
CA ALA A 79 20.87 -3.73 -15.67
C ALA A 79 19.33 -3.83 -15.59
N SER A 80 18.79 -4.54 -14.58
CA SER A 80 17.34 -4.63 -14.38
C SER A 80 16.70 -3.29 -13.96
N VAL A 81 17.41 -2.46 -13.20
CA VAL A 81 16.95 -1.10 -12.85
C VAL A 81 16.97 -0.19 -14.08
N GLU A 82 18.01 -0.27 -14.90
CA GLU A 82 18.07 0.51 -16.15
C GLU A 82 16.93 0.14 -17.11
N TYR A 83 16.61 -1.15 -17.19
CA TYR A 83 15.44 -1.64 -17.92
C TYR A 83 14.13 -1.01 -17.40
N ILE A 84 13.93 -0.97 -16.07
CA ILE A 84 12.75 -0.32 -15.46
C ILE A 84 12.67 1.16 -15.86
N MET A 85 13.79 1.88 -15.82
CA MET A 85 13.82 3.31 -16.11
C MET A 85 13.57 3.67 -17.58
N ARG A 86 14.00 2.80 -18.51
CA ARG A 86 14.01 3.12 -19.96
C ARG A 86 12.92 2.41 -20.74
N GLU A 87 12.61 1.17 -20.38
CA GLU A 87 11.81 0.27 -21.22
C GLU A 87 10.42 -0.01 -20.62
N VAL A 88 10.25 0.11 -19.30
CA VAL A 88 8.95 -0.10 -18.65
C VAL A 88 8.11 1.18 -18.75
N PRO A 89 6.89 1.12 -19.34
CA PRO A 89 6.02 2.29 -19.41
C PRO A 89 5.67 2.82 -18.02
N GLY A 90 6.05 4.07 -17.75
CA GLY A 90 5.88 4.68 -16.42
C GLY A 90 6.85 4.20 -15.35
N GLY A 91 7.79 3.31 -15.68
CA GLY A 91 8.79 2.76 -14.76
C GLY A 91 9.71 3.80 -14.13
N TRP A 92 9.86 4.97 -14.75
CA TRP A 92 10.62 6.09 -14.20
C TRP A 92 9.88 6.87 -13.07
N LEU A 93 8.56 6.71 -12.96
CA LEU A 93 7.72 7.40 -11.99
C LEU A 93 7.48 6.57 -10.73
N ILE A 94 7.42 5.25 -10.88
CA ILE A 94 7.27 4.27 -9.79
C ILE A 94 8.61 3.91 -9.18
#